data_AF-A0A497G832-F1
#
_entry.id   AF-A0A497G832-F1
#
_cell.length_a   1.000
_cell.length_b   1.000
_cell.length_c   1.000
_cell.angle_alpha   90.00
_cell.angle_beta   90.00
_cell.angle_gamma   90.00
#
_symmetry.space_group_name_H-M   'P 1'
#
loop_
_entity.id
_entity.type
_entity.pdbx_description
1 polymer ?
#
loop_
_entity_poly.entity_id
_entity_poly.type
_entity_poly.pdbx_seq_one_letter_code
_entity_poly.pdbx_strand_id
1 'polypeptide(L)'
;SEKLEYVGIIIGESGQLRDLYRRLKAKYWRLHCKKLPESLGRSLAASLLEGNATFICVCTRMSEVVREVAATLLARGVRTPRKAIRLRGERALGRYLAGLLLKHSVERVYADKELIPLLVDVGIMATPGFASELADPVAWANYKRLSIESLEEVDISEYLIEAAVKKA
;
A
#
# COMPACT_ATOMS: atom_id res chain seq x y z
N SER A 1 10.00 -11.32 6.03
CA SER A 1 9.57 -10.04 5.47
C SER A 1 8.64 -9.38 6.47
N GLU A 2 9.00 -8.18 6.90
CA GLU A 2 8.14 -7.26 7.64
C GLU A 2 7.15 -6.68 6.62
N LYS A 3 6.08 -7.44 6.35
CA LYS A 3 4.72 -7.09 6.70
C LYS A 3 4.21 -5.90 5.87
N LEU A 4 3.62 -6.24 4.73
CA LEU A 4 2.61 -5.42 4.06
C LEU A 4 1.49 -5.17 5.06
N GLU A 5 1.65 -4.17 5.94
CA GLU A 5 0.62 -3.73 6.88
C GLU A 5 -0.15 -2.55 6.26
N TYR A 6 0.56 -1.74 5.47
CA TYR A 6 0.04 -0.55 4.80
C TYR A 6 0.57 -0.48 3.38
N VAL A 7 -0.28 -0.08 2.45
CA VAL A 7 0.08 0.24 1.07
C VAL A 7 -0.33 1.68 0.80
N GLY A 8 0.66 2.55 0.59
CA GLY A 8 0.43 3.91 0.14
C GLY A 8 0.25 3.95 -1.37
N ILE A 9 -0.72 4.71 -1.85
CA ILE A 9 -1.06 4.85 -3.25
C ILE A 9 -1.23 6.33 -3.56
N ILE A 10 -0.65 6.75 -4.69
CA ILE A 10 -0.82 8.08 -5.25
C ILE A 10 -1.27 7.93 -6.69
N ILE A 11 -2.36 8.62 -7.03
CA ILE A 11 -2.94 8.62 -8.37
C ILE A 11 -3.03 10.06 -8.85
N GLY A 12 -2.55 10.32 -10.06
CA GLY A 12 -2.60 11.65 -10.65
C GLY A 12 -1.89 11.69 -12.00
N GLU A 13 -1.98 12.85 -12.65
CA GLU A 13 -1.36 13.08 -13.94
C GLU A 13 0.17 12.92 -13.88
N SER A 14 0.76 12.22 -14.86
CA SER A 14 2.18 11.89 -14.83
C SER A 14 3.08 13.14 -14.74
N GLY A 15 2.72 14.21 -15.46
CA GLY A 15 3.43 15.48 -15.41
C GLY A 15 3.41 16.11 -14.01
N GLN A 16 2.22 16.17 -13.39
CA GLN A 16 2.03 16.74 -12.06
C GLN A 16 2.80 15.95 -10.99
N LEU A 17 2.77 14.61 -11.05
CA LEU A 17 3.51 13.76 -10.12
C LEU A 17 5.03 13.90 -10.31
N ARG A 18 5.52 14.08 -11.54
CA ARG A 18 6.95 14.33 -11.79
C ARG A 18 7.39 15.68 -11.21
N ASP A 19 6.58 16.71 -11.36
CA ASP A 19 6.90 18.03 -10.82
C ASP A 19 6.85 18.04 -9.31
N LEU A 20 5.87 17.35 -8.70
CA LEU A 20 5.86 17.10 -7.26
C LEU A 20 7.13 16.39 -6.80
N TYR A 21 7.53 15.31 -7.47
CA TYR A 21 8.77 14.58 -7.16
C TYR A 21 10.01 15.46 -7.22
N ARG A 22 10.16 16.27 -8.29
CA ARG A 22 11.30 17.19 -8.44
C ARG A 22 11.34 18.22 -7.32
N ARG A 23 10.21 18.86 -7.00
CA ARG A 23 10.11 19.85 -5.92
C ARG A 23 10.50 19.24 -4.57
N LEU A 24 10.00 18.05 -4.26
CA LEU A 24 10.33 17.36 -3.02
C LEU A 24 11.81 16.94 -2.99
N LYS A 25 12.36 16.40 -4.09
CA LYS A 25 13.79 16.05 -4.15
C LYS A 25 14.74 17.24 -4.01
N ALA A 26 14.32 18.44 -4.42
CA ALA A 26 15.10 19.66 -4.19
C ALA A 26 15.19 20.03 -2.70
N LYS A 27 14.18 19.66 -1.91
CA LYS A 27 14.09 19.96 -0.47
C LYS A 27 14.59 18.82 0.42
N TYR A 28 14.46 17.58 -0.04
CA TYR A 28 14.78 16.37 0.71
C TYR A 28 15.75 15.48 -0.06
N TRP A 29 16.89 15.17 0.57
CA TRP A 29 17.92 14.27 0.02
C TRP A 29 17.38 12.85 -0.29
N ARG A 30 16.31 12.42 0.41
CA ARG A 30 15.55 11.19 0.16
C ARG A 30 14.07 11.39 0.49
N LEU A 31 13.20 10.69 -0.24
CA LEU A 31 11.75 10.70 -0.02
C LEU A 31 11.25 9.49 0.79
N HIS A 32 12.15 8.77 1.46
CA HIS A 32 11.82 7.60 2.26
C HIS A 32 11.72 8.00 3.73
N CYS A 33 10.50 8.15 4.24
CA CYS A 33 10.19 8.70 5.56
C CYS A 33 10.83 7.91 6.70
N LYS A 34 11.01 6.59 6.57
CA LYS A 34 11.69 5.77 7.59
C LYS A 34 13.17 6.13 7.79
N LYS A 35 13.80 6.78 6.80
CA LYS A 35 15.20 7.21 6.84
C LYS A 35 15.36 8.69 7.18
N LEU A 36 14.26 9.38 7.45
CA LEU A 36 14.26 10.79 7.86
C LEU A 36 13.98 10.91 9.36
N PRO A 37 14.51 11.95 10.02
CA PRO A 37 14.03 12.39 11.32
C PRO A 37 12.51 12.61 11.29
N GLU A 38 11.82 12.30 12.39
CA GLU A 38 10.36 12.32 12.43
C GLU A 38 9.76 13.69 12.05
N SER A 39 10.37 14.80 12.49
CA SER A 39 9.95 16.16 12.12
C SER A 39 10.02 16.41 10.61
N LEU A 40 11.08 15.92 9.96
CA LEU A 40 11.23 16.00 8.50
C LEU A 40 10.26 15.07 7.78
N GLY A 41 9.98 13.88 8.33
CA GLY A 41 8.94 12.99 7.81
C GLY A 41 7.55 13.62 7.84
N ARG A 42 7.19 14.29 8.94
CA ARG A 42 5.92 15.05 9.05
C ARG A 42 5.86 16.19 8.02
N SER A 43 6.95 16.95 7.89
CA SER A 43 7.03 18.04 6.91
C SER A 43 6.95 17.52 5.47
N LEU A 44 7.59 16.39 5.16
CA LEU A 44 7.55 15.74 3.85
C LEU A 44 6.13 15.25 3.53
N ALA A 45 5.49 14.54 4.46
CA ALA A 45 4.11 14.10 4.30
C ALA A 45 3.19 15.29 4.02
N ALA A 46 3.23 16.34 4.84
CA ALA A 46 2.44 17.55 4.63
C ALA A 46 2.72 18.21 3.27
N SER A 47 4.00 18.33 2.87
CA SER A 47 4.38 18.94 1.58
C SER A 47 3.94 18.12 0.36
N LEU A 48 3.74 16.80 0.50
CA LEU A 48 3.27 15.93 -0.57
C LEU A 48 1.79 16.23 -0.93
N LEU A 49 1.02 16.68 0.06
CA LEU A 49 -0.44 16.73 0.02
C LEU A 49 -1.01 18.07 -0.45
N GLU A 50 -0.15 19.01 -0.82
CA GLU A 50 -0.52 20.26 -1.50
C GLU A 50 -0.83 20.06 -3.01
N GLY A 51 -0.72 18.83 -3.51
CA GLY A 51 -0.98 18.49 -4.91
C GLY A 51 -2.41 18.02 -5.19
N ASN A 52 -2.88 18.18 -6.43
CA ASN A 52 -4.19 17.70 -6.90
C ASN A 52 -4.22 16.19 -7.19
N ALA A 53 -3.44 15.40 -6.46
CA ALA A 53 -3.42 13.95 -6.61
C ALA A 53 -4.41 13.30 -5.63
N THR A 54 -4.86 12.10 -5.95
CA THR A 54 -5.58 11.25 -5.02
C THR A 54 -4.58 10.47 -4.18
N PHE A 55 -4.73 10.53 -2.86
CA PHE A 55 -3.89 9.83 -1.90
C PHE A 55 -4.73 8.79 -1.17
N ILE A 56 -4.34 7.52 -1.26
CA ILE A 56 -5.05 6.41 -0.63
C ILE A 56 -4.07 5.61 0.20
N CYS A 57 -4.41 5.35 1.47
CA CYS A 57 -3.73 4.37 2.29
C CYS A 57 -4.61 3.14 2.46
N VAL A 58 -4.15 2.01 1.92
CA VAL A 58 -4.79 0.71 2.12
C VAL A 58 -4.18 0.06 3.36
N CYS A 59 -4.98 -0.06 4.42
CA CYS A 59 -4.66 -0.78 5.65
C CYS A 59 -4.98 -2.27 5.45
N THR A 60 -3.95 -3.10 5.47
CA THR A 60 -4.06 -4.54 5.17
C THR A 60 -3.92 -5.42 6.39
N ARG A 61 -3.19 -4.94 7.41
CA ARG A 61 -2.94 -5.62 8.69
C ARG A 61 -2.61 -7.12 8.53
N MET A 62 -1.78 -7.46 7.55
CA MET A 62 -1.58 -8.84 7.10
C MET A 62 -1.18 -9.80 8.23
N SER A 63 -0.49 -9.30 9.26
CA SER A 63 -0.18 -10.10 10.45
C SER A 63 -1.41 -10.54 11.24
N GLU A 64 -2.36 -9.62 11.43
CA GLU A 64 -3.61 -9.88 12.13
C GLU A 64 -4.51 -10.79 11.29
N VAL A 65 -4.61 -10.51 9.99
CA VAL A 65 -5.30 -11.37 9.01
C VAL A 65 -4.79 -12.81 9.11
N VAL A 66 -3.47 -13.02 9.06
CA VAL A 66 -2.89 -14.38 9.12
C VAL A 66 -3.19 -15.06 10.46
N ARG A 67 -3.16 -14.31 11.57
CA ARG A 67 -3.47 -14.83 12.91
C ARG A 67 -4.93 -15.27 12.99
N GLU A 68 -5.84 -14.42 12.54
CA GLU A 68 -7.28 -14.67 12.61
C GLU A 68 -7.68 -15.84 11.71
N VAL A 69 -7.27 -15.82 10.44
CA VAL A 69 -7.56 -16.92 9.51
C VAL A 69 -7.00 -18.25 10.04
N ALA A 70 -5.79 -18.26 10.62
CA ALA A 70 -5.24 -19.47 11.21
C ALA A 70 -6.10 -20.00 12.37
N ALA A 71 -6.62 -19.12 13.23
CA ALA A 71 -7.51 -19.50 14.32
C ALA A 71 -8.85 -20.02 13.80
N THR A 72 -9.45 -19.34 12.81
CA THR A 72 -10.72 -19.74 12.17
C THR A 72 -10.60 -21.11 11.51
N LEU A 73 -9.52 -21.38 10.77
CA LEU A 73 -9.31 -22.68 10.12
C LEU A 73 -9.06 -23.79 11.12
N LEU A 74 -8.30 -23.51 12.18
CA LEU A 74 -8.07 -24.48 13.25
C LEU A 74 -9.36 -24.85 13.98
N ALA A 75 -10.24 -23.88 14.25
CA ALA A 75 -11.57 -24.12 14.83
C ALA A 75 -12.46 -25.00 13.93
N ARG A 76 -12.19 -25.03 12.61
CA ARG A 76 -12.84 -25.92 11.63
C ARG A 76 -12.10 -27.26 11.45
N GLY A 77 -11.06 -27.53 12.26
CA GLY A 77 -10.24 -28.74 12.15
C GLY A 77 -9.20 -28.73 11.01
N VAL A 78 -9.01 -27.60 10.32
CA VAL A 78 -8.11 -27.48 9.17
C VAL A 78 -6.79 -26.81 9.59
N ARG A 79 -5.70 -27.58 9.57
CA ARG A 79 -4.36 -27.04 9.85
C ARG A 79 -3.70 -26.51 8.57
N THR A 80 -3.71 -25.19 8.40
CA THR A 80 -3.05 -24.52 7.27
C THR A 80 -1.77 -23.81 7.71
N PRO A 81 -0.62 -23.97 7.02
CA PRO A 81 0.59 -23.22 7.32
C PRO A 81 0.38 -21.71 7.17
N ARG A 82 0.91 -20.91 8.11
CA ARG A 82 0.82 -19.43 8.06
C ARG A 82 1.34 -18.82 6.75
N LYS A 83 2.37 -19.43 6.15
CA LYS A 83 2.91 -19.02 4.83
C LYS A 83 1.86 -19.16 3.72
N ALA A 84 1.08 -20.24 3.73
CA ALA A 84 0.03 -20.45 2.73
C ALA A 84 -1.13 -19.45 2.92
N ILE A 85 -1.50 -19.16 4.18
CA ILE A 85 -2.50 -18.13 4.50
C ILE A 85 -2.04 -16.76 3.99
N ARG A 86 -0.78 -16.39 4.26
CA ARG A 86 -0.19 -15.14 3.77
C ARG A 86 -0.26 -15.04 2.25
N LEU A 87 0.16 -16.08 1.52
CA LEU A 87 0.09 -16.08 0.05
C LEU A 87 -1.35 -15.90 -0.47
N ARG A 88 -2.35 -16.48 0.21
CA ARG A 88 -3.77 -16.26 -0.14
C ARG A 88 -4.17 -14.80 0.10
N GLY A 89 -3.76 -14.22 1.23
CA GLY A 89 -3.98 -12.81 1.54
C GLY A 89 -3.31 -11.87 0.53
N GLU A 90 -2.04 -12.11 0.19
CA GLU A 90 -1.29 -11.32 -0.80
C GLU A 90 -1.94 -11.37 -2.19
N ARG A 91 -2.45 -12.54 -2.62
CA ARG A 91 -3.23 -12.65 -3.86
C ARG A 91 -4.56 -11.90 -3.80
N ALA A 92 -5.25 -11.93 -2.65
CA ALA A 92 -6.47 -11.17 -2.46
C ALA A 92 -6.21 -9.65 -2.48
N LEU A 93 -5.11 -9.21 -1.85
CA LEU A 93 -4.61 -7.84 -1.89
C LEU A 93 -4.30 -7.42 -3.34
N GLY A 94 -3.57 -8.23 -4.11
CA GLY A 94 -3.31 -7.93 -5.51
C GLY A 94 -4.60 -7.68 -6.30
N ARG A 95 -5.62 -8.52 -6.12
CA ARG A 95 -6.94 -8.35 -6.78
C ARG A 95 -7.66 -7.08 -6.34
N TYR A 96 -7.60 -6.76 -5.06
CA TYR A 96 -8.17 -5.53 -4.53
C TYR A 96 -7.50 -4.30 -5.16
N LEU A 97 -6.16 -4.28 -5.17
CA LEU A 97 -5.38 -3.21 -5.80
C LEU A 97 -5.69 -3.10 -7.29
N ALA A 98 -5.86 -4.21 -8.01
CA ALA A 98 -6.26 -4.18 -9.41
C ALA A 98 -7.63 -3.55 -9.63
N GLY A 99 -8.62 -3.90 -8.80
CA GLY A 99 -9.94 -3.27 -8.85
C GLY A 99 -9.89 -1.77 -8.56
N LEU A 100 -9.06 -1.36 -7.59
CA LEU A 100 -8.84 0.05 -7.27
C LEU A 100 -8.20 0.79 -8.44
N LEU A 101 -7.12 0.27 -9.01
CA LEU A 101 -6.44 0.89 -10.16
C LEU A 101 -7.36 1.02 -11.38
N LEU A 102 -8.21 0.00 -11.62
CA LEU A 102 -9.22 0.04 -12.68
C LEU A 102 -10.30 1.11 -12.40
N LYS A 103 -10.81 1.19 -11.17
CA LYS A 103 -11.80 2.21 -10.75
C LYS A 103 -11.30 3.63 -11.03
N HIS A 104 -10.00 3.86 -10.88
CA HIS A 104 -9.35 5.14 -11.14
C HIS A 104 -8.78 5.28 -12.56
N SER A 105 -9.06 4.34 -13.47
CA SER A 105 -8.57 4.35 -14.87
C SER A 105 -7.05 4.54 -14.99
N VAL A 106 -6.28 3.88 -14.13
CA VAL A 106 -4.81 4.03 -14.11
C VAL A 106 -4.17 3.29 -15.29
N GLU A 107 -3.49 4.04 -16.15
CA GLU A 107 -2.81 3.48 -17.34
C GLU A 107 -1.40 2.95 -17.06
N ARG A 108 -0.69 3.54 -16.08
CA ARG A 108 0.71 3.19 -15.77
C ARG A 108 0.93 3.10 -14.28
N VAL A 109 1.53 1.99 -13.85
CA VAL A 109 1.74 1.68 -12.43
C VAL A 109 3.23 1.69 -12.10
N TYR A 110 3.58 2.47 -11.08
CA TYR A 110 4.88 2.39 -10.43
C TYR A 110 4.70 1.80 -9.04
N ALA A 111 5.52 0.81 -8.68
CA ALA A 111 5.38 0.10 -7.42
C ALA A 111 6.73 -0.19 -6.77
N ASP A 112 6.72 -0.29 -5.43
CA ASP A 112 7.85 -0.82 -4.69
C ASP A 112 8.11 -2.29 -5.08
N LYS A 113 9.37 -2.71 -4.99
CA LYS A 113 9.81 -4.07 -5.34
C LYS A 113 9.01 -5.16 -4.61
N GLU A 114 8.55 -4.90 -3.40
CA GLU A 114 7.76 -5.85 -2.62
C GLU A 114 6.33 -6.04 -3.16
N LEU A 115 5.76 -5.02 -3.82
CA LEU A 115 4.41 -5.06 -4.39
C LEU A 115 4.37 -5.58 -5.82
N ILE A 116 5.47 -5.48 -6.57
CA ILE A 116 5.53 -5.90 -7.98
C ILE A 116 5.06 -7.36 -8.16
N PRO A 117 5.52 -8.36 -7.38
CA PRO A 117 5.06 -9.73 -7.56
C PRO A 117 3.55 -9.89 -7.39
N LEU A 118 2.95 -9.15 -6.46
CA LEU A 118 1.51 -9.21 -6.16
C LEU A 118 0.68 -8.62 -7.30
N LEU A 119 1.17 -7.55 -7.94
CA LEU A 119 0.54 -6.89 -9.07
C LEU A 119 0.68 -7.73 -10.35
N VAL A 120 1.85 -8.32 -10.58
CA VAL A 120 2.07 -9.21 -11.72
C VAL A 120 1.18 -10.46 -11.64
N ASP A 121 0.98 -11.02 -10.45
CA ASP A 121 0.07 -12.16 -10.20
C ASP A 121 -1.39 -11.90 -10.64
N VAL A 122 -1.78 -10.63 -10.80
CA VAL A 122 -3.12 -10.23 -11.25
C VAL A 122 -3.12 -9.53 -12.62
N GLY A 123 -2.03 -9.64 -13.37
CA GLY A 123 -1.92 -9.12 -14.73
C GLY A 123 -1.57 -7.64 -14.83
N ILE A 124 -1.12 -7.01 -13.75
CA ILE A 124 -0.70 -5.61 -13.74
C ILE A 124 0.80 -5.50 -13.93
N MET A 125 1.21 -4.86 -15.03
CA MET A 125 2.59 -4.49 -15.24
C MET A 125 2.94 -3.28 -14.37
N ALA A 126 3.89 -3.47 -13.45
CA ALA A 126 4.39 -2.42 -12.58
C ALA A 126 5.92 -2.37 -12.62
N THR A 127 6.47 -1.16 -12.57
CA THR A 127 7.93 -0.94 -12.56
C THR A 127 8.32 -0.04 -11.39
N PRO A 128 9.53 -0.20 -10.81
CA PRO A 128 10.03 0.78 -9.86
C PRO A 128 10.14 2.17 -10.50
N GLY A 129 9.89 3.24 -9.76
CA GLY A 129 10.08 4.59 -10.29
C GLY A 129 9.82 5.73 -9.30
N PHE A 130 9.82 6.94 -9.81
CA PHE A 130 9.65 8.15 -8.99
C PHE A 130 8.34 8.15 -8.19
N ALA A 131 7.25 7.64 -8.77
CA ALA A 131 5.95 7.61 -8.11
C ALA A 131 5.88 6.58 -6.96
N SER A 132 6.64 5.49 -7.03
CA SER A 132 6.73 4.56 -5.89
C SER A 132 7.46 5.16 -4.69
N GLU A 133 8.43 6.07 -4.92
CA GLU A 133 9.05 6.84 -3.82
C GLU A 133 8.07 7.86 -3.21
N LEU A 134 7.21 8.48 -4.01
CA LEU A 134 6.21 9.42 -3.52
C LEU A 134 5.17 8.73 -2.61
N ALA A 135 4.86 7.46 -2.87
CA ALA A 135 3.86 6.70 -2.13
C ALA A 135 4.29 6.31 -0.69
N ASP A 136 5.59 6.33 -0.38
CA ASP A 136 6.11 5.98 0.96
C ASP A 136 5.60 6.95 2.06
N PRO A 137 5.66 8.29 1.86
CA PRO A 137 5.04 9.26 2.75
C PRO A 137 3.55 9.00 3.05
N VAL A 138 2.79 8.47 2.09
CA VAL A 138 1.35 8.17 2.28
C VAL A 138 1.17 7.03 3.28
N ALA A 139 1.89 5.92 3.09
CA ALA A 139 1.86 4.80 4.02
C ALA A 139 2.38 5.21 5.41
N TRP A 140 3.41 6.06 5.44
CA TRP A 140 4.01 6.53 6.68
C TRP A 140 3.09 7.47 7.47
N ALA A 141 2.35 8.35 6.80
CA ALA A 141 1.41 9.27 7.44
C ALA A 141 0.33 8.52 8.23
N ASN A 142 -0.26 7.49 7.62
CA ASN A 142 -1.23 6.63 8.28
C ASN A 142 -0.60 5.85 9.45
N TYR A 143 0.59 5.26 9.25
CA TYR A 143 1.31 4.57 10.32
C TYR A 143 1.55 5.45 11.55
N LYS A 144 1.79 6.76 11.34
CA LYS A 144 1.96 7.76 12.40
C LYS A 144 0.66 8.40 12.87
N ARG A 145 -0.50 7.98 12.34
CA ARG A 145 -1.84 8.53 12.65
C ARG A 145 -1.90 10.04 12.47
N LEU A 146 -1.25 10.54 11.42
CA LEU A 146 -1.35 11.95 11.08
C LEU A 146 -2.73 12.19 10.48
N SER A 147 -3.51 13.10 11.09
CA SER A 147 -4.79 13.53 10.53
C SER A 147 -4.53 14.36 9.28
N ILE A 148 -4.88 13.81 8.13
CA ILE A 148 -4.67 14.43 6.83
C ILE A 148 -5.98 14.39 6.08
N GLU A 149 -6.58 15.55 5.82
CA GLU A 149 -7.91 15.66 5.23
C GLU A 149 -7.99 15.09 3.80
N SER A 150 -6.90 15.16 3.03
CA SER A 150 -6.84 14.68 1.64
C SER A 150 -6.44 13.20 1.51
N LEU A 151 -6.22 12.50 2.62
CA LEU A 151 -5.84 11.08 2.64
C LEU A 151 -7.06 10.19 2.84
N GLU A 152 -7.42 9.41 1.82
CA GLU A 152 -8.42 8.36 1.97
C GLU A 152 -7.80 7.14 2.67
N GLU A 153 -8.38 6.73 3.79
CA GLU A 153 -7.97 5.53 4.51
C GLU A 153 -8.96 4.40 4.27
N VAL A 154 -8.48 3.24 3.81
CA VAL A 154 -9.32 2.08 3.53
C VAL A 154 -8.78 0.85 4.24
N ASP A 155 -9.53 0.35 5.23
CA ASP A 155 -9.23 -0.93 5.89
C ASP A 155 -9.85 -2.09 5.12
N ILE A 156 -9.01 -3.00 4.64
CA ILE A 156 -9.42 -4.18 3.88
C ILE A 156 -9.21 -5.49 4.63
N SER A 157 -8.92 -5.43 5.94
CA SER A 157 -8.57 -6.61 6.75
C SER A 157 -9.65 -7.68 6.67
N GLU A 158 -10.92 -7.30 6.79
CA GLU A 158 -12.07 -8.21 6.69
C GLU A 158 -12.17 -8.88 5.31
N TYR A 159 -12.05 -8.10 4.23
CA TYR A 159 -12.00 -8.63 2.86
C TYR A 159 -10.88 -9.67 2.69
N LEU A 160 -9.69 -9.40 3.24
CA LEU A 160 -8.55 -10.32 3.17
C LEU A 160 -8.80 -11.60 3.99
N ILE A 161 -9.42 -11.49 5.17
CA ILE A 161 -9.80 -12.63 6.01
C ILE A 161 -10.77 -13.52 5.24
N GLU A 162 -11.86 -12.95 4.72
CA GLU A 162 -12.85 -13.70 3.95
C GLU A 162 -12.24 -14.42 2.75
N ALA A 163 -11.42 -13.71 1.98
CA ALA A 163 -10.79 -14.27 0.79
C ALA A 163 -9.82 -15.40 1.11
N ALA A 164 -9.12 -15.31 2.24
CA ALA A 164 -8.16 -16.34 2.68
C ALA A 164 -8.85 -17.58 3.28
N VAL A 165 -10.02 -17.41 3.90
CA VAL A 165 -10.86 -18.50 4.43
C VAL A 165 -11.62 -19.24 3.33
N LYS A 166 -12.21 -18.54 2.35
CA LYS A 166 -13.01 -19.17 1.26
C LYS A 166 -12.21 -20.11 0.35
N LYS A 167 -10.87 -20.00 0.34
CA LYS A 167 -9.95 -20.85 -0.43
C LYS A 167 -9.30 -21.97 0.39
N ALA A 168 -9.76 -22.21 1.62
CA ALA A 168 -9.23 -23.22 2.52
C ALA A 168 -9.98 -24.55 2.42
#